data_AF-A0A067LXX2-F1
#
_entry.id   AF-A0A067LXX2-F1
#
_cell.length_a   1.000
_cell.length_b   1.000
_cell.length_c   1.000
_cell.angle_alpha   90.00
_cell.angle_beta   90.00
_cell.angle_gamma   90.00
#
_symmetry.space_group_name_H-M   'P 1'
#
loop_
_entity.id
_entity.type
_entity.pdbx_description
1 polymer ?
#
loop_
_entity_poly.entity_id
_entity_poly.type
_entity_poly.pdbx_seq_one_letter_code
_entity_poly.pdbx_strand_id
1 'polypeptide(L)'
;MNRNAASASYRPKGYGISPGLQRARQPYRMRNAMTGLAIAGFVVSVWAYSIRAVKQDNFDDVDAAALGVSSEEKKTRVSIEDAARAKNASRA
;
A
#
# COMPACT_ATOMS: atom_id res chain seq x y z
N MET A 1 43.39 1.18 25.67
CA MET A 1 42.17 0.72 26.37
C MET A 1 41.18 0.18 25.36
N ASN A 2 40.78 -1.10 25.50
CA ASN A 2 39.92 -1.78 24.55
C ASN A 2 38.43 -1.48 24.87
N ARG A 3 37.75 -0.68 24.04
CA ARG A 3 36.40 -0.15 24.31
C ARG A 3 35.33 -1.24 24.50
N ASN A 4 35.54 -2.37 23.84
CA ASN A 4 34.65 -3.54 23.89
C ASN A 4 34.79 -4.32 25.21
N ALA A 5 35.99 -4.32 25.81
CA ALA A 5 36.22 -4.99 27.10
C ALA A 5 35.56 -4.23 28.26
N ALA A 6 35.52 -2.90 28.21
CA ALA A 6 34.88 -2.07 29.22
C ALA A 6 33.34 -2.18 29.20
N SER A 7 32.74 -2.29 28.02
CA SER A 7 31.29 -2.49 27.88
C SER A 7 30.84 -3.89 28.30
N ALA A 8 31.62 -4.93 27.99
CA ALA A 8 31.33 -6.31 28.39
C ALA A 8 31.43 -6.55 29.91
N SER A 9 32.35 -5.86 30.60
CA SER A 9 32.56 -6.01 32.04
C SER A 9 31.51 -5.27 32.89
N TYR A 10 31.04 -4.10 32.46
CA TYR A 10 30.07 -3.30 33.23
C TYR A 10 28.60 -3.67 32.96
N ARG A 11 28.27 -4.18 31.77
CA ARG A 11 26.92 -4.67 31.41
C ARG A 11 26.98 -5.97 30.61
N PRO A 12 27.20 -7.13 31.25
CA PRO A 12 27.33 -8.41 30.56
C PRO A 12 26.05 -8.84 29.82
N LYS A 13 24.87 -8.34 30.22
CA LYS A 13 23.58 -8.60 29.55
C LYS A 13 23.10 -7.47 28.63
N GLY A 14 23.96 -6.50 28.33
CA GLY A 14 23.66 -5.36 27.46
C GLY A 14 22.66 -4.35 28.05
N TYR A 15 22.18 -3.43 27.22
CA TYR A 15 21.22 -2.38 27.57
C TYR A 15 19.75 -2.84 27.43
N GLY A 16 19.51 -4.15 27.50
CA GLY A 16 18.18 -4.73 27.36
C GLY A 16 17.21 -4.32 28.47
N ILE A 17 15.93 -4.59 28.25
CA ILE A 17 14.88 -4.28 29.21
C ILE A 17 15.01 -5.21 30.43
N SER A 18 15.13 -4.63 31.63
CA SER A 18 15.21 -5.39 32.88
C SER A 18 13.94 -6.21 33.15
N PRO A 19 14.02 -7.34 33.88
CA PRO A 19 12.86 -8.19 34.16
C PRO A 19 11.72 -7.44 34.88
N GLY A 20 12.06 -6.50 35.77
CA GLY A 20 11.08 -5.66 36.45
C GLY A 20 10.35 -4.71 35.50
N LEU A 21 11.08 -4.07 34.59
CA LEU A 21 10.50 -3.18 33.58
C LEU A 21 9.64 -3.95 32.56
N GLN A 22 9.98 -5.20 32.23
CA GLN A 22 9.15 -6.04 31.37
C GLN A 22 7.80 -6.34 32.02
N ARG A 23 7.78 -6.73 33.30
CA ARG A 23 6.56 -7.02 34.06
C ARG A 23 5.66 -5.79 34.19
N ALA A 24 6.24 -4.62 34.46
CA ALA A 24 5.49 -3.36 34.52
C ALA A 24 4.78 -3.01 33.20
N ARG A 25 5.34 -3.46 32.06
CA ARG A 25 4.77 -3.21 30.72
C ARG A 25 3.76 -4.27 30.28
N GLN A 26 3.74 -5.46 30.90
CA GLN A 26 2.80 -6.54 30.54
C GLN A 26 1.34 -6.09 30.40
N PRO A 27 0.74 -5.35 31.36
CA PRO A 27 -0.68 -5.02 31.29
C PRO A 27 -1.04 -4.04 30.16
N TYR A 28 -0.08 -3.25 29.68
CA TYR A 28 -0.31 -2.23 28.64
C TYR A 28 -0.01 -2.72 27.23
N ARG A 29 0.70 -3.85 27.06
CA ARG A 29 1.04 -4.38 25.74
C ARG A 29 -0.21 -4.63 24.90
N MET A 30 -1.19 -5.32 25.46
CA MET A 30 -2.42 -5.67 24.74
C MET A 30 -3.27 -4.43 24.45
N ARG A 31 -3.43 -3.54 25.45
CA ARG A 31 -4.23 -2.31 25.33
C ARG A 31 -3.64 -1.39 24.26
N ASN A 32 -2.33 -1.15 24.31
CA ASN A 32 -1.64 -0.31 23.34
C ASN A 32 -1.63 -0.93 21.94
N ALA A 33 -1.49 -2.26 21.83
CA ALA A 33 -1.59 -2.95 20.55
C ALA A 33 -2.99 -2.79 19.92
N MET A 34 -4.05 -2.97 20.70
CA MET A 34 -5.43 -2.76 20.22
C MET A 34 -5.65 -1.32 19.79
N THR A 35 -5.22 -0.34 20.58
CA THR A 35 -5.32 1.07 20.18
C THR A 35 -4.54 1.37 18.89
N GLY A 36 -3.33 0.83 18.77
CA GLY A 36 -2.52 0.95 17.56
C GLY A 36 -3.20 0.34 16.34
N LEU A 37 -3.79 -0.85 16.49
CA LEU A 37 -4.56 -1.52 15.43
C LEU A 37 -5.81 -0.74 15.04
N ALA A 38 -6.53 -0.16 16.01
CA ALA A 38 -7.70 0.67 15.75
C ALA A 38 -7.33 1.91 14.91
N ILE A 39 -6.25 2.60 15.28
CA ILE A 39 -5.76 3.77 14.53
C ILE A 39 -5.28 3.36 13.14
N ALA A 40 -4.49 2.29 13.04
CA ALA A 40 -3.98 1.79 11.75
C ALA A 40 -5.13 1.38 10.82
N GLY A 41 -6.12 0.65 11.34
CA GLY A 41 -7.31 0.25 10.59
C GLY A 41 -8.13 1.45 10.10
N PHE A 42 -8.29 2.48 10.94
CA PHE A 42 -8.95 3.72 10.55
C PHE A 42 -8.21 4.46 9.43
N VAL A 43 -6.88 4.56 9.51
CA VAL A 43 -6.10 5.22 8.45
C VAL A 43 -6.19 4.45 7.14
N VAL A 44 -6.04 3.12 7.18
CA VAL A 44 -6.15 2.26 6.00
C VAL A 44 -7.54 2.35 5.38
N SER A 45 -8.60 2.39 6.20
CA SER A 45 -9.98 2.50 5.70
C SER A 45 -10.23 3.83 5.01
N VAL A 46 -9.78 4.95 5.59
CA VAL A 46 -9.86 6.28 4.96
C VAL A 46 -9.08 6.28 3.64
N TRP A 47 -7.85 5.78 3.63
CA TRP A 47 -7.02 5.71 2.42
C TRP A 47 -7.68 4.88 1.31
N ALA A 48 -8.17 3.68 1.65
CA ALA A 48 -8.85 2.81 0.70
C ALA A 48 -10.15 3.43 0.17
N TYR A 49 -10.90 4.09 1.06
CA TYR A 49 -12.09 4.85 0.67
C TYR A 49 -11.73 5.98 -0.28
N SER A 50 -10.67 6.75 0.00
CA SER A 50 -10.24 7.84 -0.87
C SER A 50 -9.96 7.36 -2.29
N ILE A 51 -9.26 6.24 -2.47
CA ILE A 51 -9.00 5.67 -3.80
C ILE A 51 -10.30 5.23 -4.49
N ARG A 52 -11.24 4.62 -3.75
CA ARG A 52 -12.51 4.15 -4.33
C ARG A 52 -13.50 5.28 -4.61
N ALA A 53 -13.50 6.31 -3.78
CA ALA A 53 -14.37 7.48 -3.89
C ALA A 53 -13.93 8.38 -5.05
N VAL A 54 -12.62 8.44 -5.31
CA VAL A 54 -12.10 8.95 -6.57
C VAL A 54 -12.41 7.91 -7.65
N LYS A 55 -13.64 7.95 -8.16
CA LYS A 55 -13.96 7.36 -9.46
C LYS A 55 -12.99 8.03 -10.44
N GLN A 56 -12.03 7.28 -10.94
CA GLN A 56 -11.24 7.70 -12.09
C GLN A 56 -12.25 8.02 -13.18
N ASP A 57 -12.26 9.27 -13.63
CA ASP A 57 -13.23 9.75 -14.64
C ASP A 57 -13.28 8.74 -15.80
N ASN A 58 -14.49 8.34 -16.19
CA ASN A 58 -14.67 7.52 -17.38
C ASN A 58 -14.37 8.41 -18.59
N PHE A 59 -13.18 8.30 -19.16
CA PHE A 59 -12.77 9.05 -20.36
C PHE A 59 -13.45 8.54 -21.65
N ASP A 60 -14.62 7.89 -21.53
CA ASP A 60 -15.39 7.35 -22.65
C ASP A 60 -15.92 8.48 -23.56
N ASP A 61 -16.03 9.70 -23.01
CA ASP A 61 -16.52 10.92 -23.63
C ASP A 61 -15.41 11.90 -24.03
N VAL A 62 -14.12 11.53 -23.89
CA VAL A 62 -13.02 12.30 -24.50
C VAL A 62 -13.15 12.18 -26.01
N ASP A 63 -13.88 13.14 -26.56
CA ASP A 63 -14.23 13.20 -27.96
C ASP A 63 -12.98 13.31 -28.84
N ALA A 64 -13.05 12.66 -30.00
CA ALA A 64 -12.00 12.65 -31.02
C ALA A 64 -11.52 14.07 -31.43
N ALA A 65 -12.33 15.10 -31.14
CA ALA A 65 -11.99 16.50 -31.31
C ALA A 65 -10.76 16.94 -30.49
N ALA A 66 -10.57 16.43 -29.26
CA ALA A 66 -9.41 16.74 -28.43
C ALA A 66 -8.12 16.05 -28.91
N LEU A 67 -8.26 14.95 -29.66
CA LEU A 67 -7.15 14.18 -30.23
C LEU A 67 -6.77 14.62 -31.67
N GLY A 68 -7.55 15.52 -32.29
CA GLY A 68 -7.29 15.99 -33.65
C GLY A 68 -7.43 14.92 -34.74
N VAL A 69 -8.09 13.80 -34.44
CA VAL A 69 -8.19 12.64 -35.34
C VAL A 69 -9.51 12.69 -36.10
N SER A 70 -9.47 12.72 -37.44
CA SER A 70 -10.67 12.67 -38.28
C SER A 70 -11.40 11.34 -38.11
N SER A 71 -12.73 11.38 -38.25
CA SER A 71 -13.62 10.22 -38.11
C SER A 71 -13.23 9.02 -39.00
N GLU A 72 -12.48 9.23 -40.08
CA GLU A 72 -11.98 8.13 -40.91
C GLU A 72 -10.91 7.27 -40.23
N GLU A 73 -10.00 7.85 -39.43
CA GLU A 73 -8.86 7.12 -38.83
C GLU A 73 -9.28 6.26 -37.62
N LYS A 74 -10.37 6.65 -36.94
CA LYS A 74 -11.00 5.86 -35.86
C LYS A 74 -11.59 4.54 -36.38
N LYS A 75 -12.04 4.48 -37.63
CA LYS A 75 -12.62 3.26 -38.23
C LYS A 75 -11.54 2.21 -38.56
N THR A 76 -10.30 2.64 -38.77
CA THR A 76 -9.16 1.79 -39.14
C THR A 76 -8.35 1.29 -37.95
N ARG A 77 -8.33 2.04 -36.83
CA ARG A 77 -7.63 1.63 -35.61
C ARG A 77 -8.51 0.70 -34.78
N VAL A 78 -8.37 -0.61 -35.01
CA VAL A 78 -8.92 -1.63 -34.11
C VAL A 78 -8.23 -1.48 -32.75
N SER A 79 -9.02 -1.31 -31.68
CA SER A 79 -8.50 -1.20 -30.32
C SER A 79 -7.69 -2.45 -29.98
N ILE A 80 -6.56 -2.27 -29.29
CA ILE A 80 -5.71 -3.37 -28.81
C ILE A 80 -6.52 -4.31 -27.91
N GLU A 81 -7.52 -3.79 -27.19
CA GLU A 81 -8.43 -4.55 -26.35
C GLU A 81 -9.41 -5.39 -27.17
N ASP A 82 -9.91 -4.86 -28.28
CA ASP A 82 -10.76 -5.61 -29.22
C ASP A 82 -9.96 -6.69 -29.96
N ALA A 83 -8.71 -6.40 -30.34
CA ALA A 83 -7.79 -7.37 -30.91
C ALA A 83 -7.44 -8.47 -29.90
N ALA A 84 -7.25 -8.14 -28.62
CA ALA A 84 -7.01 -9.10 -27.55
C ALA A 84 -8.26 -9.95 -27.25
N ARG A 85 -9.46 -9.36 -27.26
CA ARG A 85 -10.73 -10.08 -27.12
C ARG A 85 -10.95 -11.05 -28.27
N ALA A 86 -10.69 -10.63 -29.52
CA ALA A 86 -10.77 -11.49 -30.69
C ALA A 86 -9.78 -12.65 -30.62
N LYS A 87 -8.55 -12.40 -30.15
CA LYS A 87 -7.51 -13.43 -29.97
C LYS A 87 -7.82 -14.41 -28.84
N ASN A 88 -8.52 -13.96 -27.80
CA ASN A 88 -8.98 -14.82 -26.71
C ASN A 88 -10.22 -15.63 -27.12
N ALA A 89 -11.13 -15.03 -27.89
CA ALA A 89 -12.30 -15.71 -28.45
C ALA A 89 -11.93 -16.78 -29.49
N SER A 90 -10.81 -16.63 -30.21
CA SER A 90 -10.30 -17.64 -31.13
C SER A 90 -9.42 -18.71 -30.47
N ARG A 91 -9.07 -18.54 -29.19
CA ARG A 91 -8.29 -19.48 -28.38
C ARG A 91 -9.15 -20.37 -27.46
N ALA A 92 -10.45 -20.10 -27.38
CA ALA A 92 -11.45 -20.92 -26.70
C ALA A 92 -12.13 -21.84 -27.70
#